data_AF-A0A1N6JVG1-F1
#
_entry.id   AF-A0A1N6JVG1-F1
#
_cell.length_a   1.000
_cell.length_b   1.000
_cell.length_c   1.000
_cell.angle_alpha   90.00
_cell.angle_beta   90.00
_cell.angle_gamma   90.00
#
_symmetry.space_group_name_H-M   'P 1'
#
loop_
_entity.id
_entity.type
_entity.pdbx_description
1 polymer ?
#
loop_
_entity_poly.entity_id
_entity_poly.type
_entity_poly.pdbx_seq_one_letter_code
_entity_poly.pdbx_strand_id
1 'polypeptide(L)'
;MFRMISLSLGLAALAALGGLWLTAAPQAPGLTPPGAAQAQQAASDALPEIEPYALGDPDAPVTVEEFASFTCGHCGTFHDEVFKRLKSEYVDTGKVYFIYREVYWDPYAIWAGMLARCGGETRFFGVVSMLYEKQKDWIDPKDAAQTAENLRRIGRTAGLSESQLEDCLSDADLATALRDYSERVTSEAGVNATPTLRIDGELYKNMRYRQLKDILDEKLAG
;
A
#
# COMPACT_ATOMS: atom_id res chain seq x y z
N MET A 1 39.82 36.09 42.30
CA MET A 1 41.13 36.22 41.63
C MET A 1 40.89 36.95 40.32
N PHE A 2 41.39 38.18 40.23
CA PHE A 2 41.24 39.11 39.09
C PHE A 2 42.48 39.01 38.20
N ARG A 3 42.32 39.02 36.86
CA ARG A 3 43.19 39.74 35.87
C ARG A 3 42.95 39.31 34.40
N MET A 4 42.09 40.06 33.72
CA MET A 4 42.34 40.97 32.58
C MET A 4 43.71 40.99 31.82
N ILE A 5 43.61 41.20 30.48
CA ILE A 5 44.53 41.83 29.47
C ILE A 5 45.54 40.85 28.80
N SER A 6 45.71 40.75 27.47
CA SER A 6 46.09 41.78 26.47
C SER A 6 45.81 41.40 25.00
N LEU A 7 45.47 42.43 24.20
CA LEU A 7 45.53 42.53 22.72
C LEU A 7 46.98 42.57 22.20
N SER A 8 47.24 42.12 20.97
CA SER A 8 48.29 42.68 20.08
C SER A 8 48.04 42.37 18.60
N LEU A 9 47.90 43.45 17.82
CA LEU A 9 47.91 43.54 16.36
C LEU A 9 49.27 43.13 15.75
N GLY A 10 49.26 42.70 14.49
CA GLY A 10 50.46 42.62 13.66
C GLY A 10 50.15 42.41 12.17
N LEU A 11 49.96 43.51 11.45
CA LEU A 11 49.78 43.59 9.99
C LEU A 11 51.14 43.88 9.34
N ALA A 12 51.52 43.17 8.27
CA ALA A 12 52.53 43.64 7.33
C ALA A 12 52.27 43.08 5.93
N ALA A 13 51.88 43.99 5.04
CA ALA A 13 51.69 43.77 3.61
C ALA A 13 53.04 43.84 2.86
N LEU A 14 53.14 43.07 1.77
CA LEU A 14 54.19 43.24 0.76
C LEU A 14 53.52 43.34 -0.62
N ALA A 15 53.75 44.48 -1.25
CA ALA A 15 53.27 44.84 -2.58
C ALA A 15 54.11 44.16 -3.67
N ALA A 16 53.45 43.78 -4.77
CA ALA A 16 54.11 43.50 -6.04
C ALA A 16 53.31 44.16 -7.18
N LEU A 17 53.90 45.21 -7.74
CA LEU A 17 53.55 45.80 -9.03
C LEU A 17 54.20 44.97 -10.14
N GLY A 18 53.48 44.73 -11.25
CA GLY A 18 54.15 44.38 -12.50
C GLY A 18 53.28 43.68 -13.55
N GLY A 19 53.07 44.38 -14.68
CA GLY A 19 53.06 43.73 -16.00
C GLY A 19 51.69 43.46 -16.64
N LEU A 20 51.20 44.45 -17.38
CA LEU A 20 50.18 44.27 -18.42
C LEU A 20 50.87 43.74 -19.68
N TRP A 21 50.57 42.48 -20.08
CA TRP A 21 50.79 42.01 -21.45
C TRP A 21 49.51 41.34 -21.98
N LEU A 22 48.92 41.95 -23.00
CA LEU A 22 47.92 41.37 -23.88
C LEU A 22 48.64 40.46 -24.88
N THR A 23 48.33 39.15 -24.88
CA THR A 23 48.49 38.29 -26.05
C THR A 23 47.36 37.25 -26.11
N ALA A 24 47.02 36.87 -27.34
CA ALA A 24 45.81 36.20 -27.78
C ALA A 24 45.68 34.72 -27.34
N ALA A 25 44.43 34.25 -27.31
CA ALA A 25 44.02 32.90 -26.94
C ALA A 25 44.44 31.80 -27.94
N PRO A 26 44.63 30.57 -27.46
CA PRO A 26 44.25 29.36 -28.19
C PRO A 26 43.07 28.68 -27.48
N GLN A 27 42.03 28.39 -28.26
CA GLN A 27 40.89 27.59 -27.83
C GLN A 27 41.36 26.13 -27.77
N ALA A 28 41.36 25.53 -26.58
CA ALA A 28 41.62 24.11 -26.40
C ALA A 28 40.29 23.33 -26.32
N PRO A 29 40.18 22.17 -26.99
CA PRO A 29 38.96 21.37 -27.04
C PRO A 29 38.67 20.65 -25.72
N GLY A 30 37.39 20.33 -25.53
CA GLY A 30 36.78 19.92 -24.28
C GLY A 30 37.42 18.73 -23.57
N LEU A 31 37.41 18.82 -22.25
CA LEU A 31 37.42 17.72 -21.30
C LEU A 31 36.50 18.11 -20.13
N THR A 32 35.20 18.16 -20.39
CA THR A 32 34.21 17.99 -19.32
C THR A 32 34.22 16.51 -18.93
N PRO A 33 34.49 16.16 -17.66
CA PRO A 33 34.38 14.77 -17.24
C PRO A 33 32.93 14.30 -17.43
N PRO A 34 32.68 13.21 -18.18
CA PRO A 34 31.36 12.58 -18.21
C PRO A 34 31.18 11.87 -16.87
N GLY A 35 30.51 12.50 -15.90
CA GLY A 35 30.38 11.84 -14.60
C GLY A 35 29.80 12.63 -13.43
N ALA A 36 29.12 13.74 -13.65
CA ALA A 36 28.36 14.40 -12.58
C ALA A 36 26.96 14.82 -13.05
N ALA A 37 26.32 13.97 -13.84
CA ALA A 37 24.88 13.81 -13.75
C ALA A 37 24.62 12.74 -12.68
N GLN A 38 24.92 13.06 -11.42
CA GLN A 38 24.21 12.38 -10.35
C GLN A 38 22.78 12.92 -10.43
N ALA A 39 21.93 12.19 -11.13
CA ALA A 39 20.51 12.19 -10.86
C ALA A 39 20.39 11.85 -9.38
N GLN A 40 20.29 12.88 -8.55
CA GLN A 40 19.76 12.73 -7.22
C GLN A 40 18.30 12.33 -7.45
N GLN A 41 18.05 11.01 -7.51
CA GLN A 41 16.73 10.50 -7.21
C GLN A 41 16.46 11.02 -5.80
N ALA A 42 15.67 12.09 -5.70
CA ALA A 42 15.07 12.44 -4.43
C ALA A 42 14.27 11.20 -4.03
N ALA A 43 14.77 10.47 -3.03
CA ALA A 43 13.91 9.56 -2.29
C ALA A 43 12.79 10.45 -1.78
N SER A 44 11.62 10.31 -2.40
CA SER A 44 10.44 11.04 -2.00
C SER A 44 10.14 10.65 -0.57
N ASP A 45 10.08 11.61 0.36
CA ASP A 45 9.55 11.42 1.73
C ASP A 45 8.04 11.06 1.73
N ALA A 46 7.48 10.68 0.58
CA ALA A 46 6.08 10.29 0.43
C ALA A 46 5.93 8.79 0.70
N LEU A 47 4.91 8.46 1.48
CA LEU A 47 4.46 7.09 1.70
C LEU A 47 4.13 6.39 0.36
N PRO A 48 4.24 5.04 0.31
CA PRO A 48 3.84 4.31 -0.87
C PRO A 48 2.37 4.55 -1.21
N GLU A 49 2.06 4.71 -2.50
CA GLU A 49 0.69 4.81 -2.98
C GLU A 49 -0.01 3.44 -2.91
N ILE A 50 -1.22 3.41 -2.36
CA ILE A 50 -2.01 2.20 -2.20
C ILE A 50 -3.16 2.21 -3.20
N GLU A 51 -3.10 1.27 -4.14
CA GLU A 51 -4.19 0.98 -5.06
C GLU A 51 -4.94 -0.29 -4.61
N PRO A 52 -6.27 -0.36 -4.82
CA PRO A 52 -7.03 -1.58 -4.56
C PRO A 52 -6.61 -2.69 -5.53
N TYR A 53 -6.76 -3.93 -5.10
CA TYR A 53 -6.66 -5.09 -6.00
C TYR A 53 -8.04 -5.44 -6.55
N ALA A 54 -8.06 -5.99 -7.76
CA ALA A 54 -9.30 -6.36 -8.44
C ALA A 54 -9.21 -7.72 -9.15
N LEU A 55 -10.38 -8.28 -9.47
CA LEU A 55 -10.56 -9.52 -10.21
C LEU A 55 -11.57 -9.31 -11.35
N GLY A 56 -11.41 -10.09 -12.42
CA GLY A 56 -12.32 -10.07 -13.56
C GLY A 56 -11.87 -9.12 -14.66
N ASP A 57 -12.73 -8.97 -15.66
CA ASP A 57 -12.50 -8.07 -16.80
C ASP A 57 -12.78 -6.62 -16.37
N PRO A 58 -11.83 -5.68 -16.50
CA PRO A 58 -12.07 -4.26 -16.21
C PRO A 58 -13.14 -3.62 -17.11
N ASP A 59 -13.45 -4.22 -18.26
CA ASP A 59 -14.51 -3.79 -19.18
C ASP A 59 -15.85 -4.50 -18.91
N ALA A 60 -15.96 -5.27 -17.83
CA ALA A 60 -17.21 -5.94 -17.45
C ALA A 60 -18.35 -4.92 -17.25
N PRO A 61 -19.59 -5.26 -17.65
CA PRO A 61 -20.73 -4.33 -17.64
C PRO A 61 -21.14 -3.84 -16.24
N VAL A 62 -20.79 -4.57 -15.19
CA VAL A 62 -21.10 -4.21 -13.79
C VAL A 62 -19.81 -4.16 -12.98
N THR A 63 -19.64 -3.12 -12.18
CA THR A 63 -18.56 -3.03 -11.18
C THR A 63 -19.10 -3.27 -9.79
N VAL A 64 -18.50 -4.22 -9.07
CA VAL A 64 -18.77 -4.49 -7.65
C VAL A 64 -17.53 -4.19 -6.84
N GLU A 65 -17.64 -3.31 -5.86
CA GLU A 65 -16.57 -3.00 -4.93
C GLU A 65 -16.94 -3.48 -3.54
N GLU A 66 -16.06 -4.22 -2.88
CA GLU A 66 -16.24 -4.62 -1.49
C GLU A 66 -15.32 -3.81 -0.59
N PHE A 67 -15.88 -3.11 0.39
CA PHE A 67 -15.15 -2.53 1.51
C PHE A 67 -15.12 -3.55 2.65
N ALA A 68 -13.96 -4.14 2.91
CA ALA A 68 -13.82 -5.27 3.82
C ALA A 68 -12.65 -5.13 4.78
N SER A 69 -12.79 -5.71 5.98
CA SER A 69 -11.70 -5.82 6.95
C SER A 69 -11.36 -7.29 7.19
N PHE A 70 -10.07 -7.60 7.32
CA PHE A 70 -9.58 -8.95 7.61
C PHE A 70 -9.97 -9.46 9.00
N THR A 71 -10.30 -8.57 9.94
CA THR A 71 -10.73 -8.92 11.31
C THR A 71 -12.25 -8.96 11.47
N CYS A 72 -13.00 -8.57 10.44
CA CYS A 72 -14.45 -8.54 10.49
C CYS A 72 -15.06 -9.92 10.24
N GLY A 73 -15.78 -10.46 11.23
CA GLY A 73 -16.47 -11.75 11.12
C GLY A 73 -17.51 -11.82 10.01
N HIS A 74 -18.20 -10.70 9.73
CA HIS A 74 -19.16 -10.64 8.63
C HIS A 74 -18.49 -10.65 7.25
N CYS A 75 -17.27 -10.12 7.13
CA CYS A 75 -16.47 -10.21 5.90
C CYS A 75 -16.03 -11.67 5.67
N GLY A 76 -15.55 -12.35 6.72
CA GLY A 76 -15.26 -13.79 6.63
C GLY A 76 -16.47 -14.62 6.19
N THR A 77 -17.65 -14.31 6.74
CA THR A 77 -18.91 -14.96 6.33
C THR A 77 -19.29 -14.64 4.88
N PHE A 78 -19.15 -13.37 4.45
CA PHE A 78 -19.38 -12.99 3.05
C PHE A 78 -18.45 -13.75 2.12
N HIS A 79 -17.17 -13.84 2.44
CA HIS A 79 -16.20 -14.56 1.63
C HIS A 79 -16.50 -16.05 1.52
N ASP A 80 -16.99 -16.67 2.59
CA ASP A 80 -17.34 -18.09 2.60
C ASP A 80 -18.66 -18.39 1.86
N GLU A 81 -19.70 -17.59 2.08
CA GLU A 81 -21.06 -17.90 1.62
C GLU A 81 -21.47 -17.19 0.32
N VAL A 82 -20.88 -16.03 0.02
CA VAL A 82 -21.33 -15.13 -1.06
C VAL A 82 -20.25 -14.96 -2.12
N PHE A 83 -19.04 -14.56 -1.72
CA PHE A 83 -17.96 -14.21 -2.64
C PHE A 83 -17.56 -15.37 -3.55
N LYS A 84 -17.45 -16.59 -3.02
CA LYS A 84 -17.10 -17.78 -3.84
C LYS A 84 -18.04 -17.94 -5.05
N ARG A 85 -19.34 -17.73 -4.82
CA ARG A 85 -20.36 -17.81 -5.87
C ARG A 85 -20.40 -16.58 -6.75
N LEU A 86 -20.22 -15.37 -6.18
CA LEU A 86 -20.06 -14.14 -6.95
C LEU A 86 -18.91 -14.30 -7.95
N LYS A 87 -17.77 -14.79 -7.47
CA LYS A 87 -16.59 -15.00 -8.28
C LYS A 87 -16.87 -15.99 -9.42
N SER A 88 -17.37 -17.19 -9.11
CA SER A 88 -17.56 -18.22 -10.13
C SER A 88 -18.68 -17.92 -11.14
N GLU A 89 -19.77 -17.29 -10.69
CA GLU A 89 -20.98 -17.09 -11.53
C GLU A 89 -20.97 -15.75 -12.29
N TYR A 90 -20.16 -14.77 -11.85
CA TYR A 90 -20.13 -13.42 -12.41
C TYR A 90 -18.72 -12.95 -12.80
N VAL A 91 -17.77 -12.94 -11.85
CA VAL A 91 -16.42 -12.39 -12.08
C VAL A 91 -15.66 -13.20 -13.12
N ASP A 92 -15.58 -14.52 -12.94
CA ASP A 92 -14.86 -15.44 -13.83
C ASP A 92 -15.55 -15.57 -15.21
N THR A 93 -16.80 -15.10 -15.32
CA THR A 93 -17.57 -15.09 -16.57
C THR A 93 -17.53 -13.75 -17.31
N GLY A 94 -16.77 -12.76 -16.79
CA GLY A 94 -16.65 -11.43 -17.40
C GLY A 94 -17.87 -10.52 -17.20
N LYS A 95 -18.79 -10.88 -16.31
CA LYS A 95 -20.01 -10.08 -16.05
C LYS A 95 -19.78 -9.01 -14.99
N VAL A 96 -18.85 -9.25 -14.07
CA VAL A 96 -18.54 -8.34 -12.97
C VAL A 96 -17.04 -8.08 -12.90
N TYR A 97 -16.67 -6.80 -12.83
CA TYR A 97 -15.37 -6.36 -12.37
C TYR A 97 -15.44 -6.20 -10.84
N PHE A 98 -14.66 -6.99 -10.11
CA PHE A 98 -14.69 -6.99 -8.66
C PHE A 98 -13.48 -6.26 -8.07
N ILE A 99 -13.71 -5.21 -7.29
CA ILE A 99 -12.65 -4.41 -6.63
C ILE A 99 -12.70 -4.68 -5.13
N TYR A 100 -11.57 -5.06 -4.55
CA TYR A 100 -11.44 -5.26 -3.11
C TYR A 100 -10.77 -4.03 -2.47
N ARG A 101 -11.49 -3.36 -1.57
CA ARG A 101 -11.03 -2.19 -0.83
C ARG A 101 -10.82 -2.56 0.63
N GLU A 102 -9.56 -2.55 1.03
CA GLU A 102 -9.20 -2.90 2.40
C GLU A 102 -9.58 -1.77 3.38
N VAL A 103 -10.20 -2.16 4.48
CA VAL A 103 -10.59 -1.30 5.60
C VAL A 103 -9.85 -1.76 6.86
N TYR A 104 -9.20 -0.81 7.52
CA TYR A 104 -8.37 -1.02 8.69
C TYR A 104 -8.82 -0.12 9.85
N TRP A 105 -9.52 -0.70 10.83
CA TRP A 105 -9.93 -0.03 12.06
C TRP A 105 -9.22 -0.54 13.31
N ASP A 106 -8.33 -1.52 13.14
CA ASP A 106 -7.53 -2.10 14.20
C ASP A 106 -6.16 -2.52 13.64
N PRO A 107 -5.12 -2.65 14.50
CA PRO A 107 -3.77 -2.96 14.05
C PRO A 107 -3.62 -4.37 13.46
N TYR A 108 -4.43 -5.35 13.88
CA TYR A 108 -4.34 -6.71 13.35
C TYR A 108 -4.85 -6.79 11.91
N ALA A 109 -5.87 -5.98 11.57
CA ALA A 109 -6.29 -5.82 10.19
C ALA A 109 -5.15 -5.26 9.33
N ILE A 110 -4.39 -4.26 9.82
CA ILE A 110 -3.23 -3.70 9.09
C ILE A 110 -2.17 -4.78 8.86
N TRP A 111 -1.81 -5.57 9.89
CA TRP A 111 -0.83 -6.65 9.74
C TRP A 111 -1.27 -7.71 8.73
N ALA A 112 -2.56 -8.06 8.72
CA ALA A 112 -3.12 -8.96 7.71
C ALA A 112 -3.07 -8.35 6.30
N GLY A 113 -3.29 -7.04 6.17
CA GLY A 113 -3.13 -6.28 4.92
C GLY A 113 -1.70 -6.27 4.39
N MET A 114 -0.73 -6.01 5.27
CA MET A 114 0.69 -6.10 4.95
C MET A 114 1.06 -7.50 4.44
N LEU A 115 0.57 -8.55 5.13
CA LEU A 115 0.75 -9.93 4.69
C LEU A 115 0.11 -10.21 3.32
N ALA A 116 -1.12 -9.75 3.10
CA ALA A 116 -1.84 -9.95 1.84
C ALA A 116 -1.07 -9.35 0.65
N ARG A 117 -0.43 -8.19 0.87
CA ARG A 117 0.35 -7.46 -0.14
C ARG A 117 1.78 -7.97 -0.32
N CYS A 118 2.32 -8.68 0.67
CA CYS A 118 3.69 -9.19 0.70
C CYS A 118 4.08 -10.02 -0.53
N GLY A 119 3.12 -10.76 -1.10
CA GLY A 119 3.33 -11.62 -2.27
C GLY A 119 3.09 -10.96 -3.63
N GLY A 120 2.76 -9.67 -3.65
CA GLY A 120 2.33 -8.92 -4.83
C GLY A 120 0.96 -9.37 -5.37
N GLU A 121 0.58 -8.78 -6.51
CA GLU A 121 -0.72 -9.00 -7.17
C GLU A 121 -1.05 -10.47 -7.38
N THR A 122 -0.08 -11.26 -7.84
CA THR A 122 -0.26 -12.69 -8.15
C THR A 122 -0.71 -13.51 -6.94
N ARG A 123 -0.35 -13.11 -5.72
CA ARG A 123 -0.68 -13.86 -4.49
C ARG A 123 -1.78 -13.21 -3.67
N PHE A 124 -2.10 -11.94 -3.91
CA PHE A 124 -2.98 -11.14 -3.06
C PHE A 124 -4.28 -11.86 -2.73
N PHE A 125 -5.09 -12.21 -3.74
CA PHE A 125 -6.38 -12.87 -3.51
C PHE A 125 -6.28 -14.28 -2.92
N GLY A 126 -5.17 -14.99 -3.17
CA GLY A 126 -4.90 -16.27 -2.53
C GLY A 126 -4.67 -16.09 -1.02
N VAL A 127 -3.90 -15.08 -0.64
CA VAL A 127 -3.66 -14.75 0.78
C VAL A 127 -4.92 -14.20 1.44
N VAL A 128 -5.70 -13.35 0.77
CA VAL A 128 -7.01 -12.88 1.23
C VAL A 128 -7.94 -14.06 1.54
N SER A 129 -8.02 -15.06 0.64
CA SER A 129 -8.82 -16.28 0.88
C SER A 129 -8.37 -17.01 2.14
N MET A 130 -7.05 -17.22 2.30
CA MET A 130 -6.50 -17.89 3.49
C MET A 130 -6.76 -17.10 4.78
N LEU A 131 -6.65 -15.77 4.74
CA LEU A 131 -6.93 -14.90 5.88
C LEU A 131 -8.39 -15.01 6.32
N TYR A 132 -9.35 -15.06 5.39
CA TYR A 132 -10.75 -15.22 5.74
C TYR A 132 -11.11 -16.65 6.16
N GLU A 133 -10.60 -17.66 5.46
CA GLU A 133 -10.82 -19.07 5.81
C GLU A 133 -10.29 -19.42 7.20
N LYS A 134 -9.17 -18.82 7.59
CA LYS A 134 -8.51 -19.07 8.88
C LYS A 134 -8.74 -17.96 9.90
N GLN A 135 -9.73 -17.09 9.68
CA GLN A 135 -9.91 -15.86 10.47
C GLN A 135 -9.93 -16.10 11.99
N LYS A 136 -10.66 -17.15 12.43
CA LYS A 136 -10.75 -17.52 13.85
C LYS A 136 -9.47 -18.15 14.40
N ASP A 137 -8.62 -18.70 13.53
CA ASP A 137 -7.40 -19.39 13.92
C ASP A 137 -6.22 -18.42 14.07
N TRP A 138 -6.17 -17.36 13.24
CA TRP A 138 -5.04 -16.45 13.26
C TRP A 138 -5.20 -15.27 14.21
N ILE A 139 -6.43 -14.86 14.53
CA ILE A 139 -6.71 -13.75 15.45
C ILE A 139 -6.72 -14.28 16.89
N ASP A 140 -5.73 -13.89 17.69
CA ASP A 140 -5.78 -13.99 19.15
C ASP A 140 -5.87 -12.57 19.76
N PRO A 141 -7.05 -12.13 20.23
CA PRO A 141 -7.23 -10.79 20.75
C PRO A 141 -6.49 -10.55 22.07
N LYS A 142 -5.99 -11.59 22.73
CA LYS A 142 -5.28 -11.51 24.01
C LYS A 142 -3.77 -11.62 23.85
N ASP A 143 -3.29 -12.02 22.67
CA ASP A 143 -1.88 -12.24 22.40
C ASP A 143 -1.50 -11.73 21.00
N ALA A 144 -0.98 -10.50 20.98
CA ALA A 144 -0.52 -9.85 19.76
C ALA A 144 0.67 -10.58 19.12
N ALA A 145 1.56 -11.18 19.92
CA ALA A 145 2.72 -11.92 19.41
C ALA A 145 2.26 -13.23 18.74
N GLN A 146 1.29 -13.91 19.34
CA GLN A 146 0.69 -15.10 18.75
C GLN A 146 -0.08 -14.77 17.46
N THR A 147 -0.80 -13.65 17.42
CA THR A 147 -1.46 -13.17 16.20
C THR A 147 -0.44 -12.92 15.07
N ALA A 148 0.67 -12.24 15.36
CA ALA A 148 1.73 -12.01 14.39
C ALA A 148 2.37 -13.32 13.89
N GLU A 149 2.61 -14.28 14.78
CA GLU A 149 3.15 -15.60 14.40
C GLU A 149 2.16 -16.41 13.54
N ASN A 150 0.86 -16.34 13.85
CA ASN A 150 -0.16 -16.99 13.05
C ASN A 150 -0.22 -16.41 11.63
N LEU A 151 -0.10 -15.08 11.48
CA LEU A 151 0.01 -14.42 10.18
C LEU A 151 1.27 -14.89 9.43
N ARG A 152 2.43 -14.98 10.08
CA ARG A 152 3.65 -15.55 9.47
C ARG A 152 3.44 -16.98 9.00
N ARG A 153 2.70 -17.81 9.75
CA ARG A 153 2.34 -19.17 9.33
C ARG A 153 1.45 -19.19 8.08
N ILE A 154 0.49 -18.28 7.95
CA ILE A 154 -0.30 -18.11 6.72
C ILE A 154 0.64 -17.73 5.56
N GLY A 155 1.54 -16.78 5.78
CA GLY A 155 2.50 -16.35 4.77
C GLY A 155 3.42 -17.46 4.26
N ARG A 156 3.97 -18.28 5.15
CA ARG A 156 4.74 -19.48 4.78
C ARG A 156 3.90 -20.46 3.95
N THR A 157 2.63 -20.65 4.32
CA THR A 157 1.70 -21.52 3.56
C THR A 157 1.44 -20.96 2.16
N ALA A 158 1.43 -19.62 2.02
CA ALA A 158 1.35 -18.91 0.75
C ALA A 158 2.65 -18.96 -0.08
N GLY A 159 3.71 -19.60 0.42
CA GLY A 159 5.00 -19.70 -0.24
C GLY A 159 5.88 -18.46 -0.11
N LEU A 160 5.65 -17.60 0.88
CA LEU A 160 6.54 -16.50 1.21
C LEU A 160 7.75 -17.02 2.01
N SER A 161 8.94 -16.54 1.66
CA SER A 161 10.15 -16.79 2.43
C SER A 161 10.19 -15.97 3.72
N GLU A 162 11.00 -16.40 4.69
CA GLU A 162 11.18 -15.67 5.96
C GLU A 162 11.69 -14.24 5.73
N SER A 163 12.58 -14.02 4.76
CA SER A 163 13.06 -12.66 4.45
C SER A 163 11.93 -11.79 3.89
N GLN A 164 11.09 -12.32 2.99
CA GLN A 164 9.94 -11.58 2.49
C GLN A 164 8.97 -11.22 3.62
N LEU A 165 8.69 -12.17 4.52
CA LEU A 165 7.82 -11.94 5.67
C LEU A 165 8.38 -10.88 6.61
N GLU A 166 9.69 -10.90 6.85
CA GLU A 166 10.33 -9.90 7.69
C GLU A 166 10.28 -8.51 7.05
N ASP A 167 10.67 -8.40 5.79
CA ASP A 167 10.67 -7.14 5.05
C ASP A 167 9.26 -6.53 5.02
N CYS A 168 8.23 -7.33 4.72
CA CYS A 168 6.88 -6.80 4.57
C CYS A 168 6.17 -6.54 5.90
N LEU A 169 6.39 -7.35 6.94
CA LEU A 169 5.71 -7.17 8.24
C LEU A 169 6.39 -6.13 9.13
N SER A 170 7.62 -5.74 8.83
CA SER A 170 8.36 -4.67 9.54
C SER A 170 8.28 -3.30 8.86
N ASP A 171 7.65 -3.20 7.69
CA ASP A 171 7.51 -1.96 6.93
C ASP A 171 6.50 -0.99 7.57
N ALA A 172 7.03 -0.02 8.33
CA ALA A 172 6.23 0.99 9.01
C ALA A 172 5.58 2.00 8.04
N ASP A 173 6.19 2.25 6.88
CA ASP A 173 5.66 3.19 5.88
C ASP A 173 4.47 2.56 5.16
N LEU A 174 4.56 1.27 4.82
CA LEU A 174 3.42 0.50 4.30
C LEU A 174 2.27 0.46 5.32
N ALA A 175 2.56 0.19 6.60
CA ALA A 175 1.53 0.18 7.63
C ALA A 175 0.79 1.53 7.74
N THR A 176 1.54 2.63 7.66
CA THR A 176 1.03 4.00 7.67
C THR A 176 0.19 4.28 6.43
N ALA A 177 0.71 3.94 5.25
CA ALA A 177 0.02 4.11 3.98
C ALA A 177 -1.30 3.34 3.90
N LEU A 178 -1.34 2.12 4.44
CA LEU A 178 -2.56 1.30 4.49
C LEU A 178 -3.63 1.92 5.39
N ARG A 179 -3.25 2.39 6.57
CA ARG A 179 -4.17 3.11 7.46
C ARG A 179 -4.75 4.34 6.75
N ASP A 180 -3.87 5.19 6.19
CA ASP A 180 -4.28 6.45 5.56
C ASP A 180 -5.15 6.20 4.31
N TYR A 181 -4.82 5.16 3.54
CA TYR A 181 -5.67 4.67 2.44
C TYR A 181 -7.07 4.29 2.94
N SER A 182 -7.16 3.45 3.97
CA SER A 182 -8.43 2.98 4.52
C SER A 182 -9.30 4.14 5.01
N GLU A 183 -8.71 5.07 5.77
CA GLU A 183 -9.42 6.27 6.26
C GLU A 183 -9.95 7.12 5.09
N ARG A 184 -9.13 7.36 4.07
CA ARG A 184 -9.52 8.11 2.88
C ARG A 184 -10.66 7.44 2.12
N VAL A 185 -10.51 6.18 1.73
CA VAL A 185 -11.50 5.50 0.87
C VAL A 185 -12.84 5.29 1.59
N THR A 186 -12.82 5.05 2.90
CA THR A 186 -14.07 4.91 3.68
C THR A 186 -14.75 6.26 3.89
N SER A 187 -14.00 7.33 4.16
CA SER A 187 -14.52 8.69 4.29
C SER A 187 -15.15 9.19 2.98
N GLU A 188 -14.43 9.08 1.87
CA GLU A 188 -14.90 9.49 0.54
C GLU A 188 -16.15 8.72 0.10
N ALA A 189 -16.23 7.43 0.43
CA ALA A 189 -17.37 6.59 0.10
C ALA A 189 -18.51 6.65 1.15
N GLY A 190 -18.33 7.31 2.29
CA GLY A 190 -19.32 7.31 3.38
C GLY A 190 -19.55 5.93 4.02
N VAL A 191 -18.53 5.07 4.02
CA VAL A 191 -18.59 3.70 4.55
C VAL A 191 -18.21 3.68 6.04
N ASN A 192 -19.09 3.15 6.88
CA ASN A 192 -18.89 3.05 8.33
C ASN A 192 -19.12 1.64 8.89
N ALA A 193 -19.34 0.63 8.03
CA ALA A 193 -19.50 -0.77 8.41
C ALA A 193 -18.89 -1.68 7.34
N THR A 194 -18.44 -2.88 7.76
CA THR A 194 -17.91 -3.90 6.85
C THR A 194 -18.66 -5.24 7.01
N PRO A 195 -18.88 -6.01 5.92
CA PRO A 195 -18.64 -5.58 4.54
C PRO A 195 -19.72 -4.59 4.08
N THR A 196 -19.31 -3.64 3.26
CA THR A 196 -20.22 -2.79 2.46
C THR A 196 -19.90 -3.02 0.99
N LEU A 197 -20.93 -3.19 0.17
CA LEU A 197 -20.78 -3.34 -1.27
C LEU A 197 -21.12 -2.02 -1.96
N ARG A 198 -20.39 -1.68 -3.02
CA ARG A 198 -20.77 -0.64 -3.97
C ARG A 198 -20.98 -1.28 -5.34
N ILE A 199 -22.17 -1.17 -5.90
CA ILE A 199 -22.50 -1.78 -7.20
C ILE A 199 -22.94 -0.67 -8.16
N ASP A 200 -22.10 -0.41 -9.17
CA ASP A 200 -22.19 0.74 -10.09
C ASP A 200 -22.43 2.07 -9.36
N GLY A 201 -21.67 2.30 -8.28
CA GLY A 201 -21.74 3.54 -7.49
C GLY A 201 -22.80 3.55 -6.38
N GLU A 202 -23.75 2.61 -6.36
CA GLU A 202 -24.76 2.53 -5.29
C GLU A 202 -24.27 1.66 -4.13
N LEU A 203 -24.43 2.15 -2.88
CA LEU A 203 -24.01 1.43 -1.68
C LEU A 203 -25.09 0.48 -1.16
N TYR A 204 -24.66 -0.73 -0.83
CA TYR A 204 -25.47 -1.76 -0.20
C TYR A 204 -24.78 -2.28 1.05
N LYS A 205 -25.58 -2.53 2.08
CA LYS A 205 -25.12 -3.29 3.26
C LYS A 205 -24.85 -4.74 2.88
N ASN A 206 -24.12 -5.45 3.74
CA ASN A 206 -23.95 -6.89 3.62
C ASN A 206 -25.30 -7.60 3.39
N MET A 207 -25.30 -8.61 2.52
CA MET A 207 -26.50 -9.30 2.08
C MET A 207 -26.21 -10.78 1.79
N ARG A 208 -27.28 -11.59 1.72
CA ARG A 208 -27.18 -12.98 1.29
C ARG A 208 -26.99 -13.06 -0.22
N TYR A 209 -26.37 -14.14 -0.67
CA TYR A 209 -26.09 -14.36 -2.09
C TYR A 209 -27.33 -14.20 -3.00
N ARG A 210 -28.51 -14.69 -2.60
CA ARG A 210 -29.73 -14.55 -3.42
C ARG A 210 -30.04 -13.08 -3.73
N GLN A 211 -29.95 -12.21 -2.73
CA GLN A 211 -30.23 -10.79 -2.92
C GLN A 211 -29.18 -10.13 -3.82
N LEU A 212 -27.90 -10.46 -3.64
CA LEU A 212 -26.84 -9.99 -4.52
C LEU A 212 -27.09 -10.44 -5.97
N LYS A 213 -27.47 -11.71 -6.15
CA LYS A 213 -27.79 -12.28 -7.45
C LYS A 213 -28.90 -11.51 -8.17
N ASP A 214 -30.01 -11.25 -7.46
CA ASP A 214 -31.16 -10.53 -8.02
C ASP A 214 -30.75 -9.11 -8.50
N ILE A 215 -29.93 -8.40 -7.72
CA ILE A 215 -29.41 -7.07 -8.08
C ILE A 215 -28.51 -7.13 -9.31
N LEU A 216 -27.58 -8.09 -9.37
CA LEU A 216 -26.65 -8.23 -10.49
C LEU A 216 -27.38 -8.62 -11.78
N ASP A 217 -28.34 -9.54 -11.70
CA ASP A 217 -29.12 -9.97 -12.86
C ASP A 217 -29.98 -8.83 -13.43
N GLU A 218 -30.55 -7.99 -12.57
CA GLU A 218 -31.29 -6.79 -12.98
C GLU A 218 -30.36 -5.82 -13.74
N LYS A 219 -29.18 -5.53 -13.18
CA LYS A 219 -28.19 -4.63 -13.80
C LYS A 219 -27.66 -5.14 -15.14
N LEU A 220 -27.51 -6.46 -15.28
CA LEU A 220 -27.02 -7.10 -16.51
C LEU A 220 -28.09 -7.21 -17.61
N ALA A 221 -29.37 -7.02 -17.27
CA ALA A 221 -30.47 -7.09 -18.22
C ALA A 221 -30.82 -5.72 -18.86
N GLY A 222 -30.35 -4.62 -18.27
CA GLY A 222 -30.48 -3.25 -18.77
C GLY A 222 -29.40 -2.87 -19.77
#